data_AF-A0A7T8QWJ7-F1
#
_entry.id   AF-A0A7T8QWJ7-F1
#
_cell.length_a   1.000
_cell.length_b   1.000
_cell.length_c   1.000
_cell.angle_alpha   90.00
_cell.angle_beta   90.00
_cell.angle_gamma   90.00
#
_symmetry.space_group_name_H-M   'P 1'
#
loop_
_entity.id
_entity.type
_entity.pdbx_description
1 polymer ?
#
loop_
_entity_poly.entity_id
_entity_poly.type
_entity_poly.pdbx_seq_one_letter_code
_entity_poly.pdbx_strand_id
1 'polypeptide(L)' 'VLERTINKTSHPNLKALQPAIREAWDDMSEEYIRNNCVSVRHRVEAVIDYNGGHIK' A
#
# COMPACT_ATOMS: atom_id res chain seq x y z
N VAL A 1 1.26 -2.91 1.66
CA VAL A 1 0.63 -3.92 2.54
C VAL A 1 -0.38 -4.75 1.78
N LEU A 2 -1.35 -4.12 1.10
CA LEU A 2 -2.34 -4.80 0.25
C LEU A 2 -1.71 -5.76 -0.77
N GLU A 3 -0.77 -5.28 -1.60
CA GLU A 3 -0.02 -6.12 -2.54
C GLU A 3 0.66 -7.31 -1.86
N ARG A 4 1.33 -7.07 -0.73
CA ARG A 4 1.99 -8.13 0.05
C ARG A 4 0.98 -9.17 0.54
N THR A 5 -0.21 -8.75 0.98
CA THR A 5 -1.27 -9.65 1.44
C THR A 5 -1.82 -10.49 0.29
N ILE A 6 -2.14 -9.86 -0.85
CA ILE A 6 -2.69 -10.55 -2.02
C ILE A 6 -1.69 -11.54 -2.59
N ASN A 7 -0.40 -11.17 -2.64
CA ASN A 7 0.67 -12.01 -3.18
C ASN A 7 1.15 -13.10 -2.21
N LYS A 8 0.57 -13.24 -1.01
CA LYS A 8 0.81 -14.42 -0.14
C LYS A 8 0.25 -15.71 -0.76
N THR A 9 -0.76 -15.58 -1.60
CA THR A 9 -1.41 -16.70 -2.28
C THR A 9 -1.16 -16.57 -3.77
N SER A 10 -0.88 -17.69 -4.45
CA SER A 10 -0.76 -17.70 -5.91
C SER A 10 -2.14 -17.64 -6.56
N HIS A 11 -2.30 -16.74 -7.52
CA HIS A 11 -3.54 -16.57 -8.29
C HIS A 11 -3.34 -17.11 -9.70
N PRO A 12 -4.06 -18.16 -10.14
CA PRO A 12 -3.80 -18.82 -11.42
C PRO A 12 -4.21 -18.00 -12.65
N ASN A 13 -5.06 -16.98 -12.47
CA ASN A 13 -5.51 -16.09 -13.55
C ASN A 13 -6.16 -14.82 -12.97
N LEU A 14 -6.48 -13.88 -13.87
CA LEU A 14 -7.11 -12.59 -13.51
C LEU A 14 -8.45 -12.76 -12.78
N LYS A 15 -9.26 -13.76 -13.14
CA LYS A 15 -10.57 -14.00 -12.49
C LYS A 15 -10.42 -14.43 -11.04
N ALA A 16 -9.33 -15.11 -10.68
CA ALA A 16 -9.01 -15.46 -9.31
C ALA A 16 -8.39 -14.27 -8.53
N LEU A 17 -7.58 -13.45 -9.20
CA LEU A 17 -6.91 -12.30 -8.57
C LEU A 17 -7.88 -11.16 -8.21
N GLN A 18 -8.83 -10.85 -9.09
CA GLN A 18 -9.78 -9.75 -8.90
C GLN A 18 -10.56 -9.79 -7.57
N PRO A 19 -11.19 -10.92 -7.17
CA PRO A 19 -11.89 -10.98 -5.89
C PRO A 19 -10.93 -10.86 -4.70
N ALA A 20 -9.72 -11.43 -4.78
CA ALA A 20 -8.72 -11.31 -3.72
C ALA A 20 -8.25 -9.85 -3.51
N ILE A 21 -8.13 -9.06 -4.60
CA ILE A 21 -7.85 -7.63 -4.49
C ILE A 21 -8.98 -6.90 -3.76
N ARG A 22 -10.25 -7.20 -4.11
CA ARG A 22 -11.42 -6.56 -3.50
C ARG A 22 -11.56 -6.89 -2.02
N GLU A 23 -11.42 -8.16 -1.66
CA GLU A 23 -11.43 -8.60 -0.26
C GLU A 23 -10.33 -7.91 0.56
N ALA A 24 -9.09 -7.91 0.05
CA ALA A 24 -7.99 -7.23 0.73
C ALA A 24 -8.19 -5.71 0.83
N TRP A 25 -8.93 -5.10 -0.10
CA TRP A 25 -9.28 -3.69 -0.08
C TRP A 25 -10.35 -3.40 0.99
N ASP A 26 -11.40 -4.20 1.03
CA ASP A 26 -12.51 -4.07 1.97
C ASP A 26 -12.05 -4.34 3.42
N ASP A 27 -11.05 -5.21 3.61
CA ASP A 27 -10.42 -5.51 4.90
C ASP A 27 -9.44 -4.42 5.40
N MET A 28 -9.16 -3.38 4.62
CA MET A 28 -8.25 -2.31 5.08
C MET A 28 -8.89 -1.49 6.20
N SER A 29 -8.19 -1.41 7.34
CA SER A 29 -8.66 -0.60 8.45
C SER A 29 -8.58 0.91 8.15
N GLU A 30 -9.58 1.66 8.61
CA GLU A 30 -9.56 3.12 8.52
C GLU A 30 -8.34 3.75 9.22
N GLU A 31 -7.90 3.14 10.32
CA GLU A 31 -6.68 3.53 11.01
C GLU A 31 -5.44 3.39 10.12
N TYR A 32 -5.32 2.27 9.40
CA TYR A 32 -4.23 2.07 8.45
C TYR A 32 -4.23 3.15 7.38
N ILE A 33 -5.39 3.50 6.81
CA ILE A 33 -5.52 4.56 5.80
C ILE A 33 -5.10 5.91 6.39
N ARG A 34 -5.63 6.29 7.57
CA ARG A 34 -5.29 7.55 8.24
C ARG A 34 -3.80 7.66 8.54
N ASN A 35 -3.18 6.61 9.07
CA ASN A 35 -1.75 6.59 9.38
C ASN A 35 -0.91 6.78 8.11
N ASN A 36 -1.30 6.17 6.98
CA ASN A 36 -0.64 6.40 5.70
C ASN A 36 -0.78 7.85 5.23
N CYS A 37 -1.96 8.45 5.32
CA CYS A 37 -2.16 9.86 4.97
C CYS A 37 -1.30 10.80 5.83
N VAL A 38 -1.24 10.58 7.15
CA VAL A 38 -0.41 11.38 8.05
C VAL A 38 1.08 11.23 7.72
N SER A 39 1.52 10.03 7.30
CA SER A 39 2.93 9.78 6.96
C SER A 39 3.42 10.54 5.73
N VAL A 40 2.53 11.04 4.86
CA VAL A 40 2.89 11.74 3.62
C VAL A 40 3.77 12.95 3.92
N ARG A 41 3.46 13.72 4.96
CA ARG A 41 4.25 14.89 5.34
C ARG A 41 5.71 14.53 5.61
N HIS A 42 5.94 13.52 6.42
CA HIS A 42 7.29 13.06 6.76
C HIS A 42 8.05 12.53 5.54
N ARG A 43 7.33 11.89 4.60
CA ARG A 43 7.93 11.45 3.34
C ARG A 43 8.33 12.62 2.45
N VAL A 44 7.52 13.67 2.37
CA VAL A 44 7.88 14.88 1.62
C VAL A 44 9.08 15.58 2.26
N GLU A 45 9.10 15.71 3.59
CA GLU A 45 10.24 16.25 4.34
C GLU A 45 11.52 15.45 4.02
N ALA A 46 11.46 14.12 4.05
CA ALA A 46 12.60 13.27 3.70
C ALA A 46 13.07 13.43 2.24
N VAL A 47 12.15 13.65 1.28
CA VAL A 47 12.52 13.93 -0.12
C VAL A 47 13.25 15.27 -0.23
N ILE A 48 12.79 16.29 0.50
CA ILE A 48 13.45 17.61 0.54
C ILE A 48 14.86 17.46 1.12
N ASP A 49 15.01 16.74 2.24
CA ASP A 49 16.31 16.49 2.88
C ASP A 49 17.25 15.71 1.95
N TYR A 50 16.70 14.84 1.12
CA TYR A 50 17.45 14.09 0.11
C TYR A 50 17.57 14.83 -1.24
N ASN A 51 17.36 16.16 -1.25
CA ASN A 51 17.49 17.06 -2.39
C ASN A 51 16.71 16.58 -3.63
N GLY A 52 15.48 16.09 -3.41
CA GLY A 52 14.59 15.57 -4.45
C GLY A 52 14.87 14.14 -4.91
N GLY A 53 15.84 13.44 -4.29
CA GLY A 53 16.15 12.05 -4.64
C GLY A 53 15.15 11.03 -4.11
N HIS A 54 15.40 9.75 -4.41
CA HIS A 54 14.57 8.64 -3.92
C HIS A 54 14.77 8.37 -2.42
N ILE A 55 13.68 8.36 -1.67
CA ILE A 55 13.61 7.90 -0.28
C ILE A 55 13.14 6.45 -0.21
N LYS A 56 13.56 5.73 0.84
CA LYS A 56 13.15 4.33 1.09
C LYS A 56 11.72 4.23 1.64
#